data_AF-A0A376MVE8-F1
#
_entry.id   AF-A0A376MVE8-F1
#
_cell.length_a   1.000
_cell.length_b   1.000
_cell.length_c   1.000
_cell.angle_alpha   90.00
_cell.angle_beta   90.00
_cell.angle_gamma   90.00
#
_symmetry.space_group_name_H-M   'P 1'
#
loop_
_entity.id
_entity.type
_entity.pdbx_description
1 polymer ?
#
loop_
_entity_poly.entity_id
_entity_poly.type
_entity_poly.pdbx_seq_one_letter_code
_entity_poly.pdbx_strand_id
1 'polypeptide(L)' 'MDKLLERFLNYVSLDTQSKAGVRQVPSTEGQWKLLHLLERAARRDGAYQCDLK' A
#
# COMPACT_ATOMS: atom_id res chain seq x y z
N MET A 1 -20.17 -1.07 6.16
CA MET A 1 -19.16 -1.29 7.23
C MET A 1 -18.24 -2.45 6.89
N ASP A 2 -18.74 -3.55 6.35
CA ASP A 2 -17.97 -4.78 6.07
C ASP A 2 -16.71 -4.57 5.22
N LYS A 3 -16.81 -3.77 4.16
CA LYS A 3 -15.67 -3.45 3.28
C LYS A 3 -14.55 -2.68 3.97
N LEU A 4 -14.83 -1.96 5.06
CA LEU A 4 -13.80 -1.22 5.80
C LEU A 4 -12.96 -2.17 6.64
N LEU A 5 -13.61 -3.09 7.35
CA LEU A 5 -12.93 -4.10 8.16
C LEU A 5 -12.09 -5.04 7.28
N GLU A 6 -12.64 -5.48 6.14
CA GLU A 6 -11.91 -6.30 5.17
C GLU A 6 -10.64 -5.61 4.65
N ARG A 7 -10.73 -4.32 4.27
CA ARG A 7 -9.55 -3.54 3.87
C ARG A 7 -8.53 -3.43 4.99
N PHE A 8 -8.99 -3.14 6.21
CA PHE A 8 -8.10 -3.04 7.37
C PHE A 8 -7.34 -4.35 7.62
N LEU A 9 -8.06 -5.48 7.68
CA LEU A 9 -7.47 -6.80 7.89
C LEU A 9 -6.49 -7.18 6.77
N ASN A 10 -6.79 -6.82 5.53
CA ASN A 10 -5.87 -7.00 4.41
C ASN A 10 -4.58 -6.19 4.61
N TYR A 11 -4.68 -4.91 4.98
CA TYR A 11 -3.50 -4.05 5.12
C TYR A 11 -2.59 -4.48 6.28
N VAL A 12 -3.16 -4.84 7.43
CA VAL A 12 -2.36 -5.29 8.59
C VAL A 12 -1.72 -6.67 8.37
N SER A 13 -2.19 -7.45 7.40
CA SER A 13 -1.54 -8.71 7.02
C SER A 13 -0.25 -8.52 6.22
N LEU A 14 -0.02 -7.31 5.68
CA LEU A 14 1.20 -6.96 4.97
C LEU A 14 2.25 -6.47 5.95
N ASP A 15 3.39 -7.17 6.03
CA ASP A 15 4.57 -6.61 6.67
C ASP A 15 5.07 -5.42 5.85
N THR A 16 4.95 -4.22 6.42
CA THR A 16 5.31 -2.94 5.80
C THR A 16 6.34 -2.18 6.64
N GLN A 17 6.98 -2.86 7.59
CA GLN A 17 7.92 -2.23 8.51
C GLN A 17 9.05 -1.52 7.74
N SER A 18 9.38 -0.31 8.16
CA SER A 18 10.49 0.47 7.61
C SER A 18 11.84 -0.06 8.08
N LYS A 19 12.87 0.11 7.24
CA LYS A 19 14.24 -0.23 7.58
C LYS A 19 15.13 1.02 7.55
N ALA A 20 15.66 1.38 8.71
CA ALA A 20 16.56 2.52 8.84
C ALA A 20 17.90 2.28 8.13
N GLY A 21 18.53 3.37 7.66
CA GLY A 21 19.86 3.32 7.02
C GLY A 21 19.89 2.79 5.58
N VAL A 22 18.73 2.51 4.98
CA VAL A 22 18.62 2.11 3.57
C VAL A 22 18.49 3.36 2.69
N ARG A 23 19.28 3.45 1.62
CA ARG A 23 19.22 4.56 0.65
C ARG A 23 18.04 4.45 -0.31
N GLN A 24 17.60 3.23 -0.59
CA GLN A 24 16.43 2.99 -1.43
C GLN A 24 15.16 3.48 -0.72
N VAL A 25 14.28 4.13 -1.49
CA VAL A 25 12.97 4.58 -1.04
C VAL A 25 11.91 3.98 -1.97
N PRO A 26 10.84 3.37 -1.43
CA PRO A 26 10.66 2.96 -0.04
C PRO A 26 11.73 1.95 0.42
N SER A 27 11.88 1.87 1.74
CA SER A 27 13.01 1.15 2.37
C SER A 27 12.88 -0.37 2.39
N THR A 28 11.67 -0.88 2.12
CA THR A 28 11.36 -2.31 2.14
C THR A 28 10.38 -2.69 1.02
N GLU A 29 10.43 -3.94 0.58
CA GLU A 29 9.54 -4.48 -0.46
C GLU A 29 8.07 -4.48 -0.02
N GLY A 30 7.80 -4.71 1.26
CA GLY A 30 6.46 -4.69 1.84
C GLY A 30 5.72 -3.37 1.59
N GLN A 31 6.45 -2.25 1.67
CA GLN A 31 5.91 -0.92 1.40
C GLN A 31 5.45 -0.79 -0.05
N TRP A 32 6.21 -1.33 -1.01
CA TRP A 32 5.79 -1.39 -2.42
C TRP A 32 4.52 -2.21 -2.61
N LYS A 33 4.40 -3.37 -1.93
CA LYS A 33 3.20 -4.22 -2.01
C LYS A 33 1.95 -3.47 -1.57
N LEU A 34 2.01 -2.77 -0.44
CA LEU A 34 0.89 -1.95 0.03
C LEU A 34 0.59 -0.78 -0.92
N LEU A 35 1.61 -0.08 -1.42
CA LEU A 35 1.44 1.03 -2.35
C LEU A 35 0.70 0.62 -3.62
N HIS A 36 1.12 -0.47 -4.29
CA HIS A 36 0.44 -0.96 -5.49
C HIS A 36 -0.98 -1.48 -5.19
N LEU A 37 -1.22 -2.05 -4.01
CA LEU A 37 -2.56 -2.43 -3.60
C LEU A 37 -3.48 -1.21 -3.49
N LEU A 38 -3.01 -0.14 -2.84
CA LEU A 38 -3.74 1.11 -2.66
C LEU A 38 -3.96 1.83 -3.99
N GLU A 39 -2.96 1.89 -4.86
CA GLU A 39 -3.05 2.46 -6.20
C GLU A 39 -4.15 1.77 -7.02
N ARG A 40 -4.17 0.43 -7.03
CA ARG A 40 -5.21 -0.35 -7.73
C ARG A 40 -6.59 -0.11 -7.15
N ALA A 41 -6.72 0.04 -5.84
CA ALA A 41 -7.99 0.35 -5.19
C ALA A 41 -8.47 1.77 -5.57
N ALA A 42 -7.60 2.77 -5.46
CA ALA A 42 -7.92 4.17 -5.80
C ALA A 42 -8.30 4.35 -7.28
N ARG A 43 -7.60 3.68 -8.20
CA ARG A 43 -7.93 3.68 -9.63
C ARG A 43 -9.30 3.05 -9.90
N ARG A 44 -9.62 1.93 -9.24
CA ARG A 44 -10.92 1.25 -9.36
C ARG A 44 -12.08 2.13 -8.88
N ASP A 45 -11.86 2.86 -7.80
CA ASP A 45 -12.87 3.73 -7.19
C ASP A 45 -12.96 5.09 -7.93
N GLY A 46 -12.17 5.31 -8.99
CA GLY A 46 -12.17 6.53 -9.80
C GLY A 46 -11.62 7.76 -9.07
N ALA A 47 -11.01 7.57 -7.91
CA ALA A 47 -10.63 8.66 -7.02
C ALA A 47 -9.33 9.37 -7.45
N TYR A 48 -8.39 8.65 -8.08
CA TYR A 48 -7.09 9.22 -8.45
C TYR A 48 -6.43 8.51 -9.66
N GLN A 49 -5.82 9.30 -10.55
CA GLN A 49 -4.73 8.87 -11.46
C GLN A 49 -3.39 9.08 -10.75
N CYS A 50 -3.05 8.20 -9.80
CA CYS A 50 -1.71 8.17 -9.22
C CYS A 50 -0.87 7.20 -10.05
N ASP A 51 0.23 7.68 -10.62
CA ASP A 51 1.29 6.83 -11.17
C ASP A 51 2.41 6.73 -10.14
N LEU A 52 2.61 5.52 -9.61
CA LEU A 52 3.81 5.21 -8.84
C LEU A 52 5.02 5.21 -9.79
N LYS A 53 5.91 6.18 -9.63
CA LYS A 53 7.16 6.32 -10.42
C LYS A 53 8.27 5.43 -9.87
#